data_AF-A0A1S9CW93-F1
#
_entry.id   AF-A0A1S9CW93-F1
#
_cell.length_a   1.000
_cell.length_b   1.000
_cell.length_c   1.000
_cell.angle_alpha   90.00
_cell.angle_beta   90.00
_cell.angle_gamma   90.00
#
_symmetry.space_group_name_H-M   'P 1'
#
loop_
_entity.id
_entity.type
_entity.pdbx_description
1 polymer ?
#
loop_
_entity_poly.entity_id
_entity_poly.type
_entity_poly.pdbx_seq_one_letter_code
_entity_poly.pdbx_strand_id
1 'polypeptide(L)'
;MSPWLRGLDRGALCALLHGALRANPEPLFVTPQEMLDVAEYELLERERQKAAASTLPPPQEAPATQRIEGERLELLSEFLGTLQGIAEETPLADAVVGGGFGRAAYRLSLLALVGDAQSEAFAGPVAELARVPLTLTLSDERRPVGRDEVGELSEGMLAPSKGEGRD
;
A
#
# COMPACT_ATOMS: atom_id res chain seq x y z
N MET A 1 -24.03 -16.54 -10.84
CA MET A 1 -25.42 -17.04 -10.66
C MET A 1 -25.61 -18.33 -11.45
N SER A 2 -25.91 -19.45 -10.79
CA SER A 2 -25.88 -20.80 -11.37
C SER A 2 -26.87 -20.99 -12.54
N PRO A 3 -26.47 -21.61 -13.67
CA PRO A 3 -27.33 -21.91 -14.82
C PRO A 3 -28.59 -22.71 -14.47
N TRP A 4 -28.51 -23.52 -13.41
CA TRP A 4 -29.58 -24.36 -12.91
C TRP A 4 -30.85 -23.57 -12.54
N LEU A 5 -30.73 -22.42 -11.88
CA LEU A 5 -31.88 -21.59 -11.48
C LEU A 5 -32.62 -20.99 -12.69
N ARG A 6 -31.90 -20.74 -13.79
CA ARG A 6 -32.48 -20.14 -15.00
C ARG A 6 -33.28 -21.13 -15.83
N GLY A 7 -33.15 -22.44 -15.56
CA GLY A 7 -33.90 -23.49 -16.24
C GLY A 7 -35.20 -23.90 -15.54
N LEU A 8 -35.52 -23.31 -14.37
CA LEU A 8 -36.72 -23.65 -13.61
C LEU A 8 -37.90 -22.78 -14.04
N ASP A 9 -39.08 -23.40 -14.10
CA ASP A 9 -40.33 -22.67 -14.32
C ASP A 9 -40.82 -21.95 -13.05
N ARG A 10 -41.83 -21.09 -13.21
CA ARG A 10 -42.40 -20.30 -12.10
C ARG A 10 -42.95 -21.19 -10.98
N GLY A 11 -43.53 -22.34 -11.30
CA GLY A 11 -44.11 -23.26 -10.32
C GLY A 11 -43.02 -23.89 -9.45
N ALA A 12 -41.94 -24.35 -10.08
CA ALA A 12 -40.77 -24.89 -9.40
C ALA A 12 -40.06 -23.85 -8.53
N LEU A 13 -39.97 -22.60 -9.00
CA LEU A 13 -39.45 -21.48 -8.21
C LEU A 13 -40.33 -21.17 -6.98
N CYS A 14 -41.66 -21.17 -7.14
CA CYS A 14 -42.58 -20.96 -6.02
C CYS A 14 -42.52 -22.11 -5.00
N ALA A 15 -42.34 -23.35 -5.46
CA ALA A 15 -42.19 -24.52 -4.59
C ALA A 15 -40.90 -24.44 -3.76
N LEU A 16 -39.80 -23.95 -4.34
CA LEU A 16 -38.53 -23.72 -3.62
C LEU A 16 -38.65 -22.68 -2.50
N LEU A 17 -39.51 -21.66 -2.68
CA LEU A 17 -39.75 -20.63 -1.67
C LEU A 17 -40.78 -21.06 -0.62
N HIS A 18 -41.52 -22.15 -0.85
CA HIS A 18 -42.59 -22.60 0.02
C HIS A 18 -42.01 -23.14 1.34
N GLY A 19 -42.26 -22.43 2.45
CA GLY A 19 -41.71 -22.75 3.77
C GLY A 19 -40.34 -22.15 4.08
N ALA A 20 -39.71 -21.47 3.11
CA ALA A 20 -38.46 -20.73 3.32
C ALA A 20 -38.69 -19.39 4.05
N LEU A 21 -39.89 -18.82 3.92
CA LEU A 21 -40.32 -17.63 4.64
C LEU A 21 -40.96 -18.05 5.97
N ARG A 22 -40.14 -18.29 6.99
CA ARG A 22 -40.64 -18.44 8.38
C ARG A 22 -40.90 -17.07 8.99
N ALA A 23 -41.92 -16.99 9.85
CA ALA A 23 -42.26 -15.81 10.62
C ALA A 23 -41.03 -15.28 11.39
N ASN A 24 -40.87 -13.95 11.38
CA ASN A 24 -39.83 -13.25 12.14
C ASN A 24 -40.00 -13.60 13.63
N PRO A 25 -38.97 -14.12 14.34
CA PRO A 25 -39.07 -14.27 15.78
C PRO A 25 -39.30 -12.89 16.41
N GLU A 26 -40.37 -12.73 17.19
CA GLU A 26 -40.51 -11.54 18.03
C GLU A 26 -39.34 -11.53 19.03
N PRO A 27 -38.48 -10.50 19.05
CA PRO A 27 -37.37 -10.45 19.99
C PRO A 27 -37.94 -10.27 21.39
N LEU A 28 -37.85 -11.33 22.20
CA LEU A 28 -38.00 -11.23 23.64
C LEU A 28 -36.82 -10.39 24.13
N PHE A 29 -37.07 -9.15 24.57
CA PHE A 29 -36.03 -8.27 25.09
C PHE A 29 -35.50 -8.81 26.42
N VAL A 30 -34.55 -9.75 26.33
CA VAL A 30 -33.63 -10.06 27.41
C VAL A 30 -32.75 -8.83 27.63
N THR A 31 -32.35 -8.57 28.87
CA THR A 31 -31.56 -7.39 29.25
C THR A 31 -30.33 -7.22 28.35
N PRO A 32 -29.91 -5.98 28.03
CA PRO A 32 -28.83 -5.72 27.06
C PRO A 32 -27.51 -6.44 27.34
N GLN A 33 -27.22 -6.74 28.62
CA GLN A 33 -26.01 -7.46 29.04
C GLN A 33 -26.00 -8.92 28.58
N GLU A 34 -27.11 -9.64 28.74
CA GLU A 34 -27.22 -11.04 28.31
C GLU A 34 -27.23 -11.15 26.77
N MET A 35 -27.81 -10.16 26.08
CA MET A 35 -27.73 -10.08 24.62
C MET A 35 -26.29 -9.84 24.13
N LEU A 36 -25.49 -9.08 24.88
CA LEU A 36 -24.09 -8.82 24.53
C LEU A 36 -23.27 -10.11 24.61
N ASP A 37 -23.43 -10.87 25.69
CA ASP A 37 -22.67 -12.11 25.94
C ASP A 37 -23.05 -13.21 24.93
N VAL A 38 -24.33 -13.36 24.60
CA VAL A 38 -24.79 -14.33 23.58
C VAL A 38 -24.39 -13.90 22.17
N ALA A 39 -24.45 -12.60 21.84
CA ALA A 39 -24.02 -12.10 20.55
C ALA A 39 -22.50 -12.24 20.37
N GLU A 40 -21.71 -11.96 21.41
CA GLU A 40 -20.26 -12.15 21.39
C GLU A 40 -19.91 -13.64 21.23
N TYR A 41 -20.58 -14.53 21.98
CA TYR A 41 -20.37 -15.97 21.84
C TYR A 41 -20.71 -16.49 20.44
N GLU A 42 -21.90 -16.16 19.90
CA GLU A 42 -22.32 -16.60 18.55
C GLU A 42 -21.44 -16.02 17.44
N LEU A 43 -20.96 -14.78 17.58
CA LEU A 43 -20.13 -14.12 16.57
C LEU A 43 -18.68 -14.65 16.61
N LEU A 44 -18.10 -14.82 17.81
CA LEU A 44 -16.75 -15.36 17.98
C LEU A 44 -16.66 -16.85 17.64
N GLU A 45 -17.64 -17.66 18.06
CA GLU A 45 -17.60 -19.10 17.83
C GLU A 45 -17.89 -19.46 16.37
N ARG A 46 -18.80 -18.74 15.69
CA ARG A 46 -18.99 -18.89 14.23
C ARG A 46 -17.77 -18.45 13.43
N GLU A 47 -17.11 -17.35 13.79
CA GLU A 47 -15.88 -16.91 13.12
C GLU A 47 -14.72 -17.89 13.38
N ARG A 48 -14.60 -18.46 14.59
CA ARG A 48 -13.62 -19.53 14.88
C ARG A 48 -13.88 -20.79 14.05
N GLN A 49 -15.13 -21.20 13.89
CA GLN A 49 -15.48 -22.35 13.05
C GLN A 49 -15.19 -22.09 11.56
N LYS A 50 -15.43 -20.87 11.05
CA LYS A 50 -15.04 -20.49 9.69
C LYS A 50 -13.51 -20.43 9.52
N ALA A 51 -12.78 -19.91 10.49
CA ALA A 51 -11.33 -19.87 10.48
C ALA A 51 -10.73 -21.30 10.51
N ALA A 52 -11.34 -22.22 11.27
CA ALA A 52 -10.96 -23.63 11.28
C ALA A 52 -11.25 -24.36 9.95
N ALA A 53 -12.26 -23.91 9.20
CA ALA A 53 -12.63 -24.46 7.89
C ALA A 53 -11.88 -23.80 6.71
N SER A 54 -11.25 -22.64 6.95
CA SER A 54 -10.46 -21.93 5.94
C SER A 54 -9.07 -22.56 5.84
N THR A 55 -8.96 -23.64 5.08
CA THR A 55 -7.65 -24.08 4.60
C THR A 55 -7.10 -23.00 3.66
N LEU A 56 -6.03 -22.33 4.09
CA LEU A 56 -5.29 -21.46 3.19
C LEU A 56 -4.83 -22.29 1.98
N PRO A 57 -4.94 -21.77 0.75
CA PRO A 57 -4.33 -22.43 -0.39
C PRO A 57 -2.85 -22.65 -0.09
N PRO A 58 -2.25 -23.76 -0.58
CA PRO A 58 -0.84 -24.02 -0.34
C PRO A 58 -0.02 -22.81 -0.80
N PRO A 59 1.06 -22.45 -0.08
CA PRO A 59 1.92 -21.34 -0.47
C PRO A 59 2.37 -21.55 -1.91
N GLN A 60 2.03 -20.61 -2.78
CA GLN A 60 2.52 -20.62 -4.15
C GLN A 60 3.89 -19.97 -4.15
N GLU A 61 4.89 -20.67 -4.70
CA GLU A 61 6.20 -20.05 -4.91
C GLU A 61 6.03 -18.82 -5.82
N ALA A 62 6.48 -17.67 -5.32
CA ALA A 62 6.57 -16.48 -6.13
C ALA A 62 7.59 -16.73 -7.26
N PRO A 63 7.32 -16.29 -8.49
CA PRO A 63 8.29 -16.39 -9.58
C PRO A 63 9.60 -15.70 -9.18
N ALA A 64 10.73 -16.26 -9.59
CA ALA A 64 12.06 -15.73 -9.25
C ALA A 64 12.20 -14.27 -9.71
N THR A 65 12.35 -13.36 -8.75
CA THR A 65 12.39 -11.89 -8.94
C THR A 65 13.79 -11.32 -9.18
N GLN A 66 14.83 -12.16 -9.27
CA GLN A 66 16.24 -11.73 -9.32
C GLN A 66 16.54 -10.70 -10.43
N ARG A 67 15.90 -10.83 -11.60
CA ARG A 67 16.04 -9.88 -12.71
C ARG A 67 15.49 -8.49 -12.37
N ILE A 68 14.30 -8.47 -11.76
CA ILE A 68 13.62 -7.23 -11.35
C ILE A 68 14.44 -6.53 -10.27
N GLU A 69 15.03 -7.29 -9.34
CA GLU A 69 15.87 -6.72 -8.28
C GLU A 69 17.14 -6.07 -8.85
N GLY A 70 17.77 -6.69 -9.85
CA GLY A 70 18.91 -6.11 -10.57
C GLY A 70 18.56 -4.79 -11.26
N GLU A 71 17.47 -4.76 -12.03
CA GLU A 71 16.98 -3.55 -12.71
C GLU A 71 16.68 -2.41 -11.72
N ARG A 72 16.11 -2.74 -10.54
CA ARG A 72 15.83 -1.75 -9.49
C ARG A 72 17.10 -1.23 -8.83
N LEU A 73 18.11 -2.08 -8.66
CA LEU A 73 19.40 -1.67 -8.11
C LEU A 73 20.13 -0.70 -9.06
N GLU A 74 20.11 -0.98 -10.37
CA GLU A 74 20.64 -0.08 -11.39
C GLU A 74 19.94 1.29 -11.36
N LEU A 75 18.61 1.29 -11.29
CA LEU A 75 17.79 2.50 -11.14
C LEU A 75 18.15 3.32 -9.90
N LEU A 76 18.37 2.65 -8.77
CA LEU A 76 18.79 3.29 -7.53
C LEU A 76 20.19 3.91 -7.69
N SER A 77 21.14 3.19 -8.28
CA SER A 77 22.49 3.70 -8.53
C SER A 77 22.51 4.93 -9.45
N GLU A 78 21.71 4.92 -10.53
CA GLU A 78 21.54 6.10 -11.40
C GLU A 78 20.98 7.30 -10.63
N PHE A 79 19.96 7.05 -9.80
CA PHE A 79 19.33 8.11 -9.03
C PHE A 79 20.25 8.66 -7.93
N LEU A 80 21.03 7.81 -7.26
CA LEU A 80 22.06 8.23 -6.30
C LEU A 80 23.07 9.18 -6.94
N GLY A 81 23.56 8.87 -8.15
CA GLY A 81 24.45 9.76 -8.88
C GLY A 81 23.81 11.12 -9.17
N THR A 82 22.51 11.15 -9.46
CA THR A 82 21.74 12.39 -9.64
C THR A 82 21.69 13.19 -8.34
N LEU A 83 21.37 12.55 -7.22
CA LEU A 83 21.28 13.21 -5.90
C LEU A 83 22.65 13.73 -5.44
N GLN A 84 23.72 12.98 -5.62
CA GLN A 84 25.08 13.41 -5.27
C GLN A 84 25.57 14.61 -6.10
N GLY A 85 24.99 14.84 -7.28
CA GLY A 85 25.29 15.99 -8.12
C GLY A 85 24.56 17.29 -7.74
N ILE A 86 23.62 17.24 -6.79
CA ILE A 86 22.85 18.41 -6.37
C ILE A 86 23.73 19.30 -5.48
N ALA A 87 24.23 20.39 -6.07
CA ALA A 87 25.05 21.39 -5.37
C ALA A 87 24.26 22.65 -4.95
N GLU A 88 23.08 22.85 -5.52
CA GLU A 88 22.22 24.00 -5.28
C GLU A 88 20.78 23.55 -5.01
N GLU A 89 19.97 24.44 -4.46
CA GLU A 89 18.57 24.15 -4.18
C GLU A 89 17.82 23.79 -5.47
N THR A 90 17.31 22.56 -5.54
CA THR A 90 16.72 21.96 -6.74
C THR A 90 15.26 21.61 -6.48
N PRO A 91 14.32 22.02 -7.37
CA PRO A 91 12.93 21.62 -7.25
C PRO A 91 12.77 20.10 -7.28
N LEU A 92 11.91 19.57 -6.40
CA LEU A 92 11.66 18.14 -6.30
C LEU A 92 11.29 17.52 -7.65
N ALA A 93 10.44 18.20 -8.42
CA ALA A 93 10.00 17.75 -9.73
C ALA A 93 11.16 17.55 -10.72
N ASP A 94 12.18 18.39 -10.67
CA ASP A 94 13.32 18.30 -11.57
C ASP A 94 14.30 17.18 -11.14
N ALA A 95 14.28 16.78 -9.87
CA ALA A 95 15.08 15.67 -9.37
C ALA A 95 14.44 14.28 -9.61
N VAL A 96 13.10 14.16 -9.51
CA VAL A 96 12.43 12.84 -9.54
C VAL A 96 11.77 12.50 -10.88
N VAL A 97 11.29 13.48 -11.64
CA VAL A 97 10.49 13.23 -12.85
C VAL A 97 11.41 12.92 -14.02
N GLY A 98 11.12 11.81 -14.71
CA GLY A 98 11.89 11.34 -15.86
C GLY A 98 11.74 9.85 -16.11
N GLY A 99 11.52 9.45 -17.36
CA GLY A 99 11.43 8.03 -17.73
C GLY A 99 10.13 7.33 -17.30
N GLY A 100 9.03 8.09 -17.22
CA GLY A 100 7.68 7.58 -16.95
C GLY A 100 7.28 7.57 -15.47
N PHE A 101 5.98 7.36 -15.22
CA PHE A 101 5.39 7.47 -13.89
C PHE A 101 6.00 6.49 -12.88
N GLY A 102 6.25 5.24 -13.30
CA GLY A 102 6.78 4.19 -12.42
C GLY A 102 8.17 4.52 -11.88
N ARG A 103 9.06 5.05 -12.72
CA ARG A 103 10.41 5.48 -12.32
C ARG A 103 10.34 6.70 -11.39
N ALA A 104 9.49 7.68 -11.68
CA ALA A 104 9.29 8.85 -10.83
C ALA A 104 8.74 8.48 -9.44
N ALA A 105 7.71 7.62 -9.39
CA ALA A 105 7.13 7.13 -8.14
C ALA A 105 8.15 6.33 -7.31
N TYR A 106 8.97 5.50 -7.96
CA TYR A 106 10.05 4.78 -7.29
C TYR A 106 11.08 5.75 -6.67
N ARG A 107 11.55 6.75 -7.41
CA ARG A 107 12.47 7.77 -6.89
C ARG A 107 11.90 8.55 -5.71
N LEU A 108 10.62 8.95 -5.78
CA LEU A 108 9.93 9.60 -4.66
C LEU A 108 9.88 8.70 -3.42
N SER A 109 9.59 7.41 -3.58
CA SER A 109 9.57 6.47 -2.46
C SER A 109 10.93 6.33 -1.78
N LEU A 110 12.01 6.44 -2.55
CA LEU A 110 13.38 6.39 -2.05
C LEU A 110 13.77 7.66 -1.29
N LEU A 111 13.25 8.83 -1.68
CA LEU A 111 13.57 10.08 -1.00
C LEU A 111 13.18 10.09 0.49
N ALA A 112 12.25 9.23 0.92
CA ALA A 112 11.92 9.05 2.33
C ALA A 112 13.11 8.53 3.19
N LEU A 113 14.13 7.96 2.55
CA LEU A 113 15.32 7.43 3.21
C LEU A 113 16.48 8.43 3.27
N VAL A 114 16.37 9.58 2.59
CA VAL A 114 17.44 10.58 2.56
C VAL A 114 17.58 11.23 3.93
N GLY A 115 18.79 11.20 4.49
CA GLY A 115 19.09 11.76 5.81
C GLY A 115 18.52 10.95 6.98
N ASP A 116 17.98 9.74 6.75
CA ASP A 116 17.49 8.88 7.82
C ASP A 116 18.66 8.15 8.52
N ALA A 117 19.03 8.62 9.70
CA ALA A 117 20.07 8.02 10.52
C ALA A 117 19.77 6.56 10.93
N GLN A 118 18.50 6.14 10.97
CA GLN A 118 18.15 4.74 11.26
C GLN A 118 18.49 3.79 10.11
N SER A 119 18.67 4.34 8.91
CA SER A 119 19.06 3.61 7.71
C SER A 119 20.58 3.35 7.60
N GLU A 120 21.38 3.80 8.57
CA GLU A 120 22.83 3.55 8.59
C GLU A 120 23.21 2.07 8.75
N ALA A 121 22.31 1.24 9.28
CA ALA A 121 22.50 -0.19 9.46
C ALA A 121 22.39 -1.00 8.15
N PHE A 122 21.91 -0.37 7.07
CA PHE A 122 21.83 -1.02 5.77
C PHE A 122 23.22 -1.12 5.11
N ALA A 123 23.38 -2.08 4.20
CA ALA A 123 24.57 -2.22 3.36
C ALA A 123 24.20 -1.99 1.88
N GLY A 124 25.17 -1.51 1.10
CA GLY A 124 24.99 -1.26 -0.34
C GLY A 124 24.33 0.08 -0.66
N PRO A 125 23.79 0.25 -1.89
CA PRO A 125 23.30 1.55 -2.40
C PRO A 125 22.21 2.20 -1.54
N VAL A 126 21.36 1.42 -0.87
CA VAL A 126 20.34 1.95 0.05
C VAL A 126 20.99 2.66 1.25
N ALA A 127 22.13 2.17 1.73
CA ALA A 127 22.88 2.81 2.81
C ALA A 127 23.56 4.11 2.35
N GLU A 128 23.95 4.19 1.09
CA GLU A 128 24.50 5.42 0.51
C GLU A 128 23.43 6.51 0.43
N LEU A 129 22.18 6.14 0.14
CA LEU A 129 21.05 7.06 0.09
C LEU A 129 20.82 7.78 1.42
N ALA A 130 20.92 7.05 2.53
CA ALA A 130 20.81 7.61 3.88
C ALA A 130 21.91 8.63 4.21
N ARG A 131 23.09 8.48 3.60
CA ARG A 131 24.27 9.33 3.82
C ARG A 131 24.37 10.50 2.85
N VAL A 132 23.45 10.61 1.88
CA VAL A 132 23.43 11.74 0.97
C VAL A 132 23.22 13.03 1.77
N PRO A 133 24.11 14.04 1.65
CA PRO A 133 24.05 15.27 2.44
C PRO A 133 23.01 16.25 1.85
N LEU A 134 21.78 15.78 1.69
CA LEU A 134 20.65 16.56 1.21
C LEU A 134 19.54 16.61 2.25
N THR A 135 18.84 17.73 2.28
CA THR A 135 17.62 17.91 3.06
C THR A 135 16.45 18.04 2.10
N LEU A 136 15.43 17.21 2.32
CA LEU A 136 14.15 17.29 1.61
C LEU A 136 13.17 18.17 2.39
N THR A 137 12.60 19.16 1.72
CA THR A 137 11.47 19.95 2.23
C THR A 137 10.26 19.69 1.35
N LEU A 138 9.13 19.35 1.96
CA LEU A 138 7.85 19.10 1.28
C LEU A 138 6.77 20.03 1.82
N SER A 139 5.84 20.41 0.94
CA SER A 139 4.59 21.08 1.28
C SER A 139 3.40 20.18 0.97
N ASP A 140 2.26 20.44 1.61
CA ASP A 140 0.99 19.78 1.31
C ASP A 140 0.36 20.29 0.00
N GLU A 141 0.90 21.37 -0.57
CA GLU A 141 0.47 21.90 -1.86
C GLU A 141 0.93 21.02 -3.02
N ARG A 142 0.08 20.90 -4.05
CA ARG A 142 0.42 20.20 -5.30
C ARG A 142 0.65 21.20 -6.42
N ARG A 143 1.71 21.00 -7.19
CA ARG A 143 2.00 21.74 -8.42
C ARG A 143 1.77 20.88 -9.66
N PRO A 144 1.24 21.47 -10.75
CA PRO A 144 1.24 20.81 -12.04
C PRO A 144 2.68 20.63 -12.55
N VAL A 145 2.99 19.43 -13.03
CA VAL A 145 4.29 19.10 -13.65
C VAL A 145 4.09 18.90 -15.16
N GLY A 146 3.18 18.01 -15.55
CA GLY A 146 2.83 17.75 -16.95
C GLY A 146 3.97 17.16 -17.79
N ARG A 147 4.86 16.36 -17.20
CA ARG A 147 6.03 15.75 -17.87
C ARG A 147 6.12 14.26 -17.54
N ASP A 148 6.56 13.46 -18.51
CA ASP A 148 6.86 12.03 -18.32
C ASP A 148 5.79 11.23 -17.55
N GLU A 149 4.53 11.37 -17.97
CA GLU A 149 3.34 10.73 -17.36
C GLU A 149 2.99 11.22 -15.94
N VAL A 150 3.69 12.22 -15.42
CA VAL A 150 3.41 12.86 -14.13
C VAL A 150 2.60 14.15 -14.35
N GLY A 151 1.33 14.13 -13.96
CA GLY A 151 0.43 15.29 -14.05
C GLY A 151 0.69 16.34 -12.97
N GLU A 152 0.76 15.90 -11.72
CA GLU A 152 0.97 16.75 -10.54
C GLU A 152 1.95 16.09 -9.56
N LEU A 153 2.60 16.90 -8.74
CA LEU A 153 3.51 16.48 -7.68
C LEU A 153 3.35 17.41 -6.47
N SER A 154 3.59 16.92 -5.25
CA SER A 154 3.77 17.80 -4.09
C SER A 154 4.87 18.83 -4.35
N GLU A 155 4.65 20.07 -3.92
CA GLU A 155 5.70 21.07 -3.91
C GLU A 155 6.79 20.67 -2.92
N GLY A 156 8.04 20.83 -3.33
CA GLY A 156 9.17 20.49 -2.50
C GLY A 156 10.50 20.84 -3.14
N MET A 157 11.52 20.89 -2.30
CA MET A 157 12.89 21.24 -2.68
C MET A 157 13.88 20.25 -2.06
N LEU A 158 14.94 19.97 -2.79
CA LEU A 158 16.14 19.30 -2.31
C LEU A 158 17.26 20.34 -2.22
N ALA A 159 17.85 20.49 -1.04
CA ALA A 159 18.98 21.40 -0.83
C ALA A 159 20.14 20.65 -0.17
N PRO A 160 21.40 21.02 -0.43
CA PRO A 160 22.52 20.58 0.38
C PRO A 160 22.23 20.83 1.85
N SER A 161 22.42 19.81 2.69
CA SER A 161 22.29 19.94 4.12
C SER A 161 23.28 21.01 4.60
N LYS A 162 22.78 22.09 5.21
CA LYS A 162 23.65 22.99 5.96
C LYS A 162 24.19 22.16 7.11
N GLY A 163 25.47 21.79 7.04
CA GLY A 163 26.10 21.06 8.13
C GLY A 163 25.77 21.77 9.43
N GLU A 164 25.17 21.07 10.39
CA GLU A 164 25.07 21.56 11.75
C GLU A 164 26.50 21.85 12.19
N GLY A 165 26.83 23.14 12.24
CA GLY A 165 28.04 23.62 12.89
C GLY A 165 27.96 23.18 14.35
N ARG A 166 28.76 22.18 14.71
CA ARG A 166 29.21 22.00 16.09
C ARG A 166 30.15 23.15 16.39
N ASP A 167 29.62 24.20 17.03
CA ASP A 167 30.36 25.01 17.98
C ASP A 167 30.54 24.25 19.31
#